data_AF-A0A7D9IM47-F1
#
_entry.id   AF-A0A7D9IM47-F1
#
_cell.length_a   1.000
_cell.length_b   1.000
_cell.length_c   1.000
_cell.angle_alpha   90.00
_cell.angle_beta   90.00
_cell.angle_gamma   90.00
#
_symmetry.space_group_name_H-M   'P 1'
#
loop_
_entity.id
_entity.type
_entity.pdbx_description
1 polymer ?
#
loop_
_entity_poly.entity_id
_entity_poly.type
_entity_poly.pdbx_seq_one_letter_code
_entity_poly.pdbx_strand_id
1 'polypeptide(L)'
;MDKKQQCDKKRKSSKEYKIRRHQLQSERISKTARKEAKEGKTYETGIGLNLEKETTVTTTGNNTDVDVDKIVMGITNNKQLYEDLMKLVPPFTERPAKEYLSHDPDKTYQFVLFDIETTCTGKQAEICQLSAICQNGDTFSSYILPNNSVGYYASKVNNLTVETINGQRTLCKDLKPVNSVSLQIALQTFIKFLQDQQN
;
A
#
# COMPACT_ATOMS: atom_id res chain seq x y z
N MET A 1 -40.06 23.72 8.47
CA MET A 1 -38.84 22.88 8.50
C MET A 1 -38.52 22.23 7.14
N ASP A 2 -39.47 22.08 6.21
CA ASP A 2 -39.28 21.28 4.98
C ASP A 2 -38.42 21.87 3.86
N LYS A 3 -38.42 23.19 3.64
CA LYS A 3 -37.70 23.79 2.49
C LYS A 3 -36.19 23.50 2.54
N LYS A 4 -35.60 23.60 3.73
CA LYS A 4 -34.17 23.32 3.95
C LYS A 4 -33.84 21.84 3.67
N GLN A 5 -34.68 20.92 4.12
CA GLN A 5 -34.49 19.47 3.87
C GLN A 5 -34.64 19.13 2.37
N GLN A 6 -35.63 19.70 1.68
CA GLN A 6 -35.84 19.46 0.26
C GLN A 6 -34.69 20.02 -0.60
N CYS A 7 -34.21 21.24 -0.30
CA CYS A 7 -33.03 21.80 -0.96
C CYS A 7 -31.78 20.94 -0.73
N ASP A 8 -31.58 20.43 0.49
CA ASP A 8 -30.44 19.57 0.79
C ASP A 8 -30.53 18.22 0.08
N LYS A 9 -31.73 17.64 -0.03
CA LYS A 9 -31.99 16.40 -0.78
C LYS A 9 -31.68 16.58 -2.26
N LYS A 10 -32.14 17.67 -2.88
CA LYS A 10 -31.84 18.02 -4.29
C LYS A 10 -30.35 18.26 -4.52
N ARG A 11 -29.67 18.95 -3.59
CA ARG A 11 -28.22 19.15 -3.63
C ARG A 11 -27.48 17.82 -3.58
N LYS A 12 -27.84 16.95 -2.62
CA LYS A 12 -27.21 15.63 -2.42
C LYS A 12 -27.43 14.65 -3.57
N SER A 13 -28.53 14.79 -4.32
CA SER A 13 -28.81 13.97 -5.49
C SER A 13 -28.09 14.42 -6.76
N SER A 14 -27.59 15.67 -6.79
CA SER A 14 -26.87 16.23 -7.95
C SER A 14 -25.57 15.46 -8.27
N LYS A 15 -25.21 15.44 -9.56
CA LYS A 15 -23.98 14.80 -10.06
C LYS A 15 -22.73 15.43 -9.44
N GLU A 16 -22.66 16.75 -9.40
CA GLU A 16 -21.55 17.52 -8.83
C GLU A 16 -21.31 17.17 -7.35
N TYR A 17 -22.38 17.07 -6.56
CA TYR A 17 -22.27 16.67 -5.16
C TYR A 17 -21.72 15.24 -5.03
N LYS A 18 -22.18 14.30 -5.86
CA LYS A 18 -21.68 12.91 -5.84
C LYS A 18 -20.20 12.83 -6.21
N ILE A 19 -19.78 13.57 -7.25
CA ILE A 19 -18.38 13.66 -7.68
C ILE A 19 -17.52 14.24 -6.55
N ARG A 20 -17.93 15.38 -5.99
CA ARG A 20 -17.20 16.03 -4.90
C ARG A 20 -17.13 15.16 -3.65
N ARG A 21 -18.21 14.45 -3.31
CA ARG A 21 -18.22 13.48 -2.19
C ARG A 21 -17.20 12.36 -2.42
N HIS A 22 -17.17 11.79 -3.62
CA HIS A 22 -16.21 10.75 -3.98
C HIS A 22 -14.77 11.26 -3.89
N GLN A 23 -14.48 12.45 -4.43
CA GLN A 23 -13.16 13.07 -4.34
C GLN A 23 -12.73 13.30 -2.88
N LEU A 24 -13.60 13.87 -2.04
CA LEU A 24 -13.33 14.04 -0.61
C LEU A 24 -13.11 12.72 0.12
N GLN A 25 -13.81 11.65 -0.28
CA GLN A 25 -13.60 10.32 0.27
C GLN A 25 -12.22 9.78 -0.12
N SER A 26 -11.82 9.88 -1.39
CA SER A 26 -10.48 9.48 -1.85
C SER A 26 -9.38 10.26 -1.13
N GLU A 27 -9.54 11.58 -0.96
CA GLU A 27 -8.59 12.41 -0.20
C GLU A 27 -8.48 11.99 1.27
N ARG A 28 -9.61 11.70 1.93
CA ARG A 28 -9.63 11.22 3.32
C ARG A 28 -8.92 9.88 3.44
N ILE A 29 -9.24 8.92 2.57
CA ILE A 29 -8.59 7.60 2.57
C ILE A 29 -7.09 7.75 2.37
N SER A 30 -6.65 8.59 1.43
CA SER A 30 -5.23 8.84 1.20
C SER A 30 -4.54 9.47 2.41
N LYS A 31 -5.16 10.46 3.05
CA LYS A 31 -4.65 11.09 4.28
C LYS A 31 -4.56 10.10 5.43
N THR A 32 -5.59 9.27 5.64
CA THR A 32 -5.60 8.22 6.66
C THR A 32 -4.48 7.21 6.40
N ALA A 33 -4.38 6.67 5.18
CA ALA A 33 -3.32 5.72 4.83
C ALA A 33 -1.90 6.28 5.06
N ARG A 34 -1.68 7.57 4.73
CA ARG A 34 -0.40 8.25 5.02
C ARG A 34 -0.12 8.38 6.51
N LYS A 35 -1.12 8.72 7.32
CA LYS A 35 -0.99 8.80 8.79
C LYS A 35 -0.73 7.42 9.39
N GLU A 36 -1.49 6.41 8.99
CA GLU A 36 -1.32 5.03 9.45
C GLU A 36 0.05 4.47 9.09
N ALA A 37 0.62 4.85 7.93
CA ALA A 37 1.97 4.46 7.56
C ALA A 37 3.06 5.11 8.44
N LYS A 38 2.78 6.29 9.01
CA LYS A 38 3.73 7.04 9.85
C LYS A 38 3.61 6.64 11.33
N GLU A 39 2.39 6.45 11.81
CA GLU A 39 2.06 6.38 13.23
C GLU A 39 1.42 5.03 13.63
N GLY A 40 1.16 4.13 12.67
CA GLY A 40 0.38 2.90 12.88
C GLY A 40 -1.14 3.13 12.75
N LYS A 41 -1.92 2.04 12.67
CA LYS A 41 -3.39 2.12 12.60
C LYS A 41 -3.93 2.83 13.84
N THR A 42 -4.52 4.01 13.67
CA THR A 42 -4.93 4.86 14.81
C THR A 42 -6.28 4.44 15.41
N TYR A 43 -7.18 3.84 14.63
CA TYR A 43 -8.51 3.43 15.09
C TYR A 43 -8.96 2.13 14.40
N GLU A 44 -9.31 1.13 15.19
CA GLU A 44 -10.05 -0.05 14.75
C GLU A 44 -11.34 -0.14 15.58
N THR A 45 -12.48 -0.23 14.91
CA THR A 45 -13.77 -0.42 15.58
C THR A 45 -13.76 -1.75 16.35
N GLY A 46 -13.95 -1.70 17.66
CA GLY A 46 -13.93 -2.89 18.52
C GLY A 46 -12.57 -3.24 19.12
N ILE A 47 -11.55 -2.39 18.99
CA ILE A 47 -10.27 -2.59 19.67
C ILE A 47 -10.50 -2.61 21.19
N GLY A 48 -10.15 -3.72 21.85
CA GLY A 48 -10.40 -3.93 23.28
C GLY A 48 -11.78 -4.49 23.67
N LEU A 49 -12.75 -4.57 22.75
CA LEU A 49 -14.06 -5.23 22.99
C LEU A 49 -14.13 -6.66 22.44
N ASN A 50 -13.20 -7.04 21.55
CA ASN A 50 -13.05 -8.39 21.01
C ASN A 50 -12.15 -9.29 21.88
N LEU A 51 -11.96 -8.98 23.16
CA LEU A 51 -11.33 -9.94 24.07
C LEU A 51 -12.34 -11.05 24.33
N GLU A 52 -12.07 -12.24 23.81
CA GLU A 52 -12.79 -13.45 24.23
C GLU A 52 -12.67 -13.55 25.75
N LYS A 53 -13.83 -13.57 26.43
CA LYS A 53 -13.93 -13.73 27.88
C LYS A 53 -13.58 -15.16 28.25
N GLU A 54 -12.30 -15.49 28.25
CA GLU A 54 -11.81 -16.62 29.03
C GLU A 54 -11.26 -16.10 30.36
N THR A 55 -11.84 -16.62 31.43
CA THR A 55 -11.36 -16.61 32.83
C THR A 55 -11.97 -15.56 33.79
N THR A 56 -13.15 -15.95 34.32
CA THR A 56 -13.59 -15.90 35.74
C THR A 56 -13.37 -14.65 36.59
N VAL A 57 -14.47 -14.00 37.02
CA VAL A 57 -14.84 -13.90 38.45
C VAL A 57 -16.37 -13.82 38.55
N THR A 58 -16.94 -14.78 39.25
CA THR A 58 -18.32 -14.85 39.72
C THR A 58 -18.58 -13.70 40.70
N THR A 59 -19.51 -12.79 40.41
CA THR A 59 -20.25 -12.09 41.46
C THR A 59 -21.64 -11.72 40.98
N THR A 60 -22.60 -12.40 41.58
CA THR A 60 -24.04 -12.19 41.52
C THR A 60 -24.38 -10.79 42.05
N GLY A 61 -25.18 -10.02 41.31
CA GLY A 61 -25.75 -8.77 41.81
C GLY A 61 -26.22 -7.82 40.70
N ASN A 62 -27.52 -7.86 40.41
CA ASN A 62 -28.18 -6.88 39.54
C ASN A 62 -28.07 -5.49 40.17
N ASN A 63 -27.30 -4.58 39.55
CA ASN A 63 -27.51 -3.13 39.59
C ASN A 63 -26.68 -2.48 38.47
N THR A 64 -27.37 -1.92 37.50
CA THR A 64 -26.81 -1.13 36.40
C THR A 64 -26.45 0.24 36.92
N ASP A 65 -25.19 0.42 37.33
CA ASP A 65 -24.45 1.67 37.30
C ASP A 65 -22.97 1.32 37.52
N VAL A 66 -22.35 0.82 36.46
CA VAL A 66 -20.91 0.54 36.45
C VAL A 66 -20.22 1.88 36.35
N ASP A 67 -19.79 2.41 37.49
CA ASP A 67 -19.05 3.66 37.64
C ASP A 67 -17.69 3.53 36.92
N VAL A 68 -17.67 3.93 35.64
CA VAL A 68 -16.51 3.83 34.74
C VAL A 68 -15.30 4.55 35.34
N ASP A 69 -15.53 5.63 36.09
CA ASP A 69 -14.47 6.40 36.75
C ASP A 69 -13.80 5.61 37.89
N LYS A 70 -14.55 4.75 38.61
CA LYS A 70 -13.96 3.85 39.63
C LYS A 70 -13.14 2.72 39.01
N ILE A 71 -13.56 2.20 37.85
CA ILE A 71 -12.80 1.19 37.11
C ILE A 71 -11.51 1.81 36.54
N VAL A 72 -11.61 3.00 35.94
CA VAL A 72 -10.45 3.73 35.39
C VAL A 72 -9.47 4.12 36.51
N MET A 73 -9.96 4.58 37.68
CA MET A 73 -9.12 4.82 38.86
C MET A 73 -8.49 3.55 39.44
N GLY A 74 -9.20 2.42 39.41
CA GLY A 74 -8.68 1.12 39.85
C GLY A 74 -7.55 0.60 38.95
N ILE A 75 -7.64 0.87 37.64
CA ILE A 75 -6.61 0.54 36.63
C ILE A 75 -5.38 1.45 36.79
N THR A 76 -5.58 2.76 37.03
CA THR A 76 -4.46 3.71 37.16
C THR A 76 -3.64 3.54 38.44
N ASN A 77 -4.22 2.97 39.50
CA ASN A 77 -3.50 2.65 40.73
C ASN A 77 -2.84 1.26 40.73
N ASN A 78 -3.04 0.46 39.68
CA ASN A 78 -2.45 -0.86 39.58
C ASN A 78 -1.07 -0.77 38.89
N LYS A 79 -0.07 -0.35 39.65
CA LYS A 79 1.34 -0.27 39.23
C LYS A 79 1.79 -1.56 38.52
N GLN A 80 1.31 -2.72 38.96
CA GLN A 80 1.66 -4.01 38.36
C GLN A 80 1.19 -4.14 36.91
N LEU A 81 -0.03 -3.69 36.60
CA LEU A 81 -0.56 -3.70 35.23
C LEU A 81 0.23 -2.79 34.30
N TYR A 82 0.67 -1.63 34.78
CA TYR A 82 1.53 -0.73 34.01
C TYR A 82 2.88 -1.38 33.68
N GLU A 83 3.51 -2.03 34.67
CA GLU A 83 4.76 -2.76 34.46
C GLU A 83 4.60 -3.93 33.48
N ASP A 84 3.47 -4.64 33.52
CA ASP A 84 3.20 -5.75 32.61
C ASP A 84 2.91 -5.27 31.18
N LEU A 85 2.29 -4.10 31.00
CA LEU A 85 2.14 -3.44 29.70
C LEU A 85 3.47 -2.92 29.13
N MET A 86 4.38 -2.43 29.99
CA MET A 86 5.73 -2.02 29.57
C MET A 86 6.53 -3.22 29.02
N LYS A 87 6.35 -4.42 29.57
CA LYS A 87 7.00 -5.66 29.08
C LYS A 87 6.49 -6.13 27.71
N LEU A 88 5.29 -5.70 27.30
CA LEU A 88 4.70 -6.01 25.99
C LEU A 88 5.24 -5.13 24.87
N VAL A 89 5.89 -4.00 25.20
CA VAL A 89 6.55 -3.15 24.21
C VAL A 89 7.79 -3.89 23.71
N PRO A 90 7.91 -4.18 22.40
CA PRO A 90 9.13 -4.78 21.85
C PRO A 90 10.34 -3.94 22.24
N PRO A 91 11.49 -4.57 22.57
CA PRO A 91 12.70 -3.82 22.86
C PRO A 91 13.01 -2.90 21.69
N PHE A 92 13.48 -1.69 22.01
CA PHE A 92 13.89 -0.72 21.00
C PHE A 92 14.90 -1.40 20.05
N THR A 93 14.55 -1.44 18.78
CA THR A 93 15.42 -1.94 17.73
C THR A 93 16.04 -0.73 17.04
N GLU A 94 17.35 -0.57 17.19
CA GLU A 94 18.08 0.42 16.42
C GLU A 94 17.93 0.11 14.94
N ARG A 95 17.59 1.13 14.16
CA ARG A 95 17.62 1.01 12.71
C ARG A 95 19.06 0.71 12.30
N PRO A 96 19.32 -0.32 11.46
CA PRO A 96 20.64 -0.56 10.92
C PRO A 96 21.23 0.72 10.33
N ALA A 97 22.51 0.96 10.60
CA ALA A 97 23.22 2.07 9.98
C ALA A 97 23.08 1.97 8.45
N LYS A 98 22.76 3.08 7.79
CA LYS A 98 22.74 3.10 6.32
C LYS A 98 24.18 2.96 5.83
N GLU A 99 24.47 1.88 5.15
CA GLU A 99 25.72 1.75 4.39
C GLU A 99 25.65 2.66 3.16
N TYR A 100 26.62 3.57 3.04
CA TYR A 100 26.81 4.36 1.83
C TYR A 100 27.88 3.67 1.00
N LEU A 101 27.51 3.20 -0.19
CA LEU A 101 28.49 2.73 -1.17
C LEU A 101 29.26 3.95 -1.70
N SER A 102 30.54 4.05 -1.36
CA SER A 102 31.44 5.02 -1.99
C SER A 102 31.98 4.45 -3.29
N HIS A 103 32.14 5.31 -4.30
CA HIS A 103 32.88 4.97 -5.51
C HIS A 103 34.32 4.60 -5.16
N ASP A 104 34.73 3.39 -5.52
CA ASP A 104 36.08 2.90 -5.34
C ASP A 104 36.87 3.09 -6.65
N PRO A 105 37.87 3.99 -6.69
CA PRO A 105 38.63 4.25 -7.91
C PRO A 105 39.43 3.03 -8.40
N ASP A 106 39.67 2.03 -7.55
CA ASP A 106 40.41 0.82 -7.92
C ASP A 106 39.50 -0.27 -8.50
N LYS A 107 38.17 -0.04 -8.53
CA LYS A 107 37.19 -0.97 -9.11
C LYS A 107 36.66 -0.47 -10.44
N THR A 108 36.52 -1.40 -11.39
CA THR A 108 35.76 -1.16 -12.61
C THR A 108 34.28 -1.42 -12.35
N TYR A 109 33.44 -0.45 -12.71
CA TYR A 109 31.99 -0.54 -12.58
C TYR A 109 31.34 -0.59 -13.96
N GLN A 110 30.39 -1.50 -14.14
CA GLN A 110 29.50 -1.49 -15.30
C GLN A 110 28.24 -0.71 -14.94
N PHE A 111 28.01 0.40 -15.63
CA PHE A 111 26.79 1.19 -15.43
C PHE A 111 25.65 0.64 -16.28
N VAL A 112 24.51 0.42 -15.62
CA VAL A 112 23.26 0.02 -16.25
C VAL A 112 22.20 1.05 -15.92
N LEU A 113 21.66 1.69 -16.95
CA LEU A 113 20.52 2.59 -16.82
C LEU A 113 19.27 1.74 -17.03
N PHE A 114 18.32 1.82 -16.11
CA PHE A 114 17.07 1.10 -16.22
C PHE A 114 15.88 2.00 -15.90
N ASP A 115 14.74 1.65 -16.49
CA ASP A 115 13.47 2.29 -16.22
C ASP A 115 12.34 1.26 -16.20
N ILE A 116 11.25 1.59 -15.51
CA ILE A 116 10.08 0.73 -15.36
C ILE A 116 8.79 1.46 -15.67
N GLU A 117 7.90 0.75 -16.35
CA GLU A 117 6.50 1.16 -16.48
C GLU A 117 5.65 0.39 -15.48
N THR A 118 4.63 1.04 -14.94
CA THR A 118 3.81 0.45 -13.87
C THR A 118 2.31 0.62 -14.12
N THR A 119 1.49 -0.20 -13.45
CA THR A 119 0.02 -0.13 -13.52
C THR A 119 -0.55 1.13 -12.89
N CYS A 120 0.12 1.70 -11.88
CA CYS A 120 -0.30 2.88 -11.15
C CYS A 120 0.85 3.43 -10.29
N THR A 121 0.61 4.54 -9.60
CA THR A 121 1.54 5.06 -8.59
C THR A 121 1.21 4.49 -7.20
N GLY A 122 2.22 4.11 -6.42
CA GLY A 122 2.07 3.72 -5.02
C GLY A 122 2.41 2.26 -4.73
N LYS A 123 2.06 1.78 -3.53
CA LYS A 123 2.50 0.45 -3.05
C LYS A 123 1.83 -0.75 -3.75
N GLN A 124 0.74 -0.51 -4.47
CA GLN A 124 0.02 -1.54 -5.24
C GLN A 124 0.42 -1.54 -6.72
N ALA A 125 1.43 -0.76 -7.10
CA ALA A 125 1.95 -0.73 -8.45
C ALA A 125 2.57 -2.07 -8.82
N GLU A 126 2.17 -2.60 -9.97
CA GLU A 126 2.80 -3.76 -10.60
C GLU A 126 3.60 -3.29 -11.81
N ILE A 127 4.72 -3.94 -12.09
CA ILE A 127 5.57 -3.62 -13.25
C ILE A 127 4.90 -4.16 -14.52
N CYS A 128 4.80 -3.32 -15.55
CA CYS A 128 4.27 -3.66 -16.87
C CYS A 128 5.36 -3.73 -17.94
N GLN A 129 6.48 -3.05 -17.74
CA GLN A 129 7.65 -3.12 -18.61
C GLN A 129 8.89 -2.90 -17.76
N LEU A 130 9.95 -3.67 -18.03
CA LEU A 130 11.28 -3.43 -17.52
C LEU A 130 12.22 -3.22 -18.70
N SER A 131 12.91 -2.10 -18.73
CA SER A 131 13.88 -1.78 -19.78
C SER A 131 15.19 -1.32 -19.18
N ALA A 132 16.29 -1.69 -19.84
CA ALA A 132 17.62 -1.27 -19.45
C ALA A 132 18.55 -1.10 -20.65
N ILE A 133 19.58 -0.28 -20.47
CA ILE A 133 20.68 -0.09 -21.41
C ILE A 133 22.00 -0.07 -20.65
N CYS A 134 22.98 -0.80 -21.17
CA CYS A 134 24.33 -0.89 -20.65
C CYS A 134 25.26 0.11 -21.35
N GLN A 135 26.41 0.41 -20.75
CA GLN A 135 27.39 1.35 -21.30
C GLN A 135 27.94 0.94 -22.68
N ASN A 136 28.00 -0.37 -22.95
CA ASN A 136 28.39 -0.94 -24.25
C ASN A 136 27.30 -0.85 -25.32
N GLY A 137 26.09 -0.39 -24.98
CA GLY A 137 24.95 -0.28 -25.88
C GLY A 137 23.99 -1.48 -25.85
N ASP A 138 24.29 -2.53 -25.09
CA ASP A 138 23.37 -3.67 -24.95
C ASP A 138 22.07 -3.24 -24.28
N THR A 139 20.95 -3.68 -24.83
CA THR A 139 19.61 -3.30 -24.36
C THR A 139 18.81 -4.49 -23.89
N PHE A 140 18.03 -4.28 -22.84
CA PHE A 140 17.00 -5.19 -22.37
C PHE A 140 15.64 -4.49 -22.44
N SER A 141 14.61 -5.18 -22.92
CA SER A 141 13.24 -4.69 -22.83
C SER A 141 12.27 -5.87 -22.76
N SER A 142 11.48 -5.93 -21.70
CA SER A 142 10.51 -7.00 -21.50
C SER A 142 9.20 -6.44 -20.98
N TYR A 143 8.12 -6.77 -21.69
CA TYR A 143 6.76 -6.50 -21.24
C TYR A 143 6.30 -7.59 -20.27
N ILE A 144 5.65 -7.17 -19.20
CA ILE A 144 5.17 -8.03 -18.11
C ILE A 144 3.66 -7.88 -18.03
N LEU A 145 2.92 -8.99 -18.05
CA LEU A 145 1.47 -8.96 -17.87
C LEU A 145 1.15 -8.81 -16.37
N PRO A 146 0.63 -7.67 -15.89
CA PRO A 146 0.27 -7.49 -14.48
C PRO A 146 -1.00 -8.26 -14.12
N ASN A 147 -1.22 -8.54 -12.82
CA ASN A 147 -2.45 -9.19 -12.36
C ASN A 147 -3.64 -8.25 -12.43
N ASN A 148 -3.43 -6.96 -12.15
CA ASN A 148 -4.46 -5.92 -12.25
C ASN A 148 -4.42 -5.20 -13.59
N SER A 149 -5.49 -4.49 -13.93
CA SER A 149 -5.50 -3.59 -15.10
C SER A 149 -4.60 -2.38 -14.88
N VAL A 150 -4.08 -1.80 -15.96
CA VAL A 150 -3.35 -0.52 -15.92
C VAL A 150 -4.35 0.60 -15.61
N GLY A 151 -4.08 1.38 -14.57
CA GLY A 151 -4.92 2.50 -14.16
C GLY A 151 -4.95 3.59 -15.22
N TYR A 152 -6.07 4.31 -15.32
CA TYR A 152 -6.30 5.34 -16.34
C TYR A 152 -5.15 6.36 -16.48
N TYR A 153 -4.63 6.88 -15.36
CA TYR A 153 -3.54 7.85 -15.38
C TYR A 153 -2.21 7.24 -15.81
N ALA A 154 -1.92 6.00 -15.42
CA ALA A 154 -0.70 5.32 -15.85
C ALA A 154 -0.76 5.03 -17.36
N SER A 155 -1.90 4.51 -17.82
CA SER A 155 -2.15 4.24 -19.25
C SER A 155 -1.99 5.50 -20.12
N LYS A 156 -2.42 6.67 -19.63
CA LYS A 156 -2.22 7.94 -20.35
C LYS A 156 -0.75 8.35 -20.50
N VAL A 157 0.12 7.91 -19.59
CA VAL A 157 1.55 8.25 -19.60
C VAL A 157 2.33 7.23 -20.43
N ASN A 158 2.09 5.95 -20.19
CA ASN A 158 2.88 4.87 -20.76
C ASN A 158 2.21 4.17 -21.95
N ASN A 159 0.99 4.56 -22.33
CA ASN A 159 0.19 3.97 -23.41
C ASN A 159 0.00 2.45 -23.27
N LEU A 160 0.05 1.92 -22.05
CA LEU A 160 -0.21 0.51 -21.78
C LEU A 160 -1.66 0.30 -21.33
N THR A 161 -2.29 -0.74 -21.84
CA THR A 161 -3.59 -1.24 -21.36
C THR A 161 -3.55 -2.75 -21.22
N VAL A 162 -4.45 -3.30 -20.40
CA VAL A 162 -4.71 -4.74 -20.40
C VAL A 162 -6.11 -4.95 -20.94
N GLU A 163 -6.20 -5.66 -22.05
CA GLU A 163 -7.44 -5.97 -22.74
C GLU A 163 -7.71 -7.47 -22.68
N THR A 164 -8.96 -7.86 -22.92
CA THR A 164 -9.33 -9.28 -23.08
C THR A 164 -9.52 -9.56 -24.56
N ILE A 165 -8.58 -10.26 -25.18
CA ILE A 165 -8.61 -10.64 -26.59
C ILE A 165 -8.84 -12.14 -26.65
N ASN A 166 -9.89 -12.59 -27.34
CA ASN A 166 -10.27 -14.01 -27.42
C ASN A 166 -10.43 -14.70 -26.05
N GLY A 167 -10.90 -13.97 -25.04
CA GLY A 167 -11.07 -14.48 -23.67
C GLY A 167 -9.78 -14.54 -22.84
N GLN A 168 -8.63 -14.16 -23.41
CA GLN A 168 -7.35 -14.12 -22.70
C GLN A 168 -6.96 -12.67 -22.38
N ARG A 169 -6.43 -12.44 -21.17
CA ARG A 169 -5.84 -11.15 -20.81
C ARG A 169 -4.56 -10.94 -21.61
N THR A 170 -4.44 -9.78 -22.26
CA THR A 170 -3.32 -9.44 -23.12
C THR A 170 -2.90 -7.99 -22.84
N LEU A 171 -1.60 -7.79 -22.60
CA LEU A 171 -1.04 -6.45 -22.49
C LEU A 171 -0.96 -5.84 -23.89
N CYS A 172 -1.39 -4.58 -24.00
CA CYS A 172 -1.33 -3.82 -25.25
C CYS A 172 -0.52 -2.54 -25.05
N LYS A 173 0.30 -2.18 -26.03
CA LYS A 173 1.01 -0.90 -26.13
C LYS A 173 0.47 -0.15 -27.34
N ASP A 174 0.06 1.10 -27.16
CA ASP A 174 -0.56 1.91 -28.22
C ASP A 174 -1.71 1.16 -28.92
N LEU A 175 -2.55 0.50 -28.12
CA LEU A 175 -3.68 -0.33 -28.55
C LEU A 175 -3.32 -1.59 -29.37
N LYS A 176 -2.04 -1.94 -29.45
CA LYS A 176 -1.57 -3.15 -30.14
C LYS A 176 -1.11 -4.20 -29.12
N PRO A 177 -1.50 -5.48 -29.29
CA PRO A 177 -1.01 -6.55 -28.44
C PRO A 177 0.53 -6.62 -28.46
N VAL A 178 1.13 -6.75 -27.28
CA VAL A 178 2.58 -6.99 -27.15
C VAL A 178 2.82 -8.36 -26.55
N ASN A 179 3.96 -8.97 -26.91
CA ASN A 179 4.38 -10.20 -26.27
C ASN A 179 4.81 -9.89 -24.83
N SER A 180 4.06 -10.41 -23.87
CA SER A 180 4.30 -10.19 -22.45
C SER A 180 4.56 -11.51 -21.72
N VAL A 181 5.49 -11.50 -20.77
CA VAL A 181 5.82 -12.64 -19.91
C VAL A 181 5.33 -12.43 -18.48
N SER A 182 5.49 -13.43 -17.61
CA SER A 182 5.27 -13.25 -16.17
C SER A 182 6.41 -12.46 -15.53
N LEU A 183 6.15 -11.79 -14.41
CA LEU A 183 7.15 -11.04 -13.66
C LEU A 183 8.38 -11.92 -13.32
N GLN A 184 8.14 -13.16 -12.89
CA GLN A 184 9.20 -14.10 -12.54
C GLN A 184 10.14 -14.36 -13.73
N ILE A 185 9.59 -14.59 -14.92
CA ILE A 185 10.37 -14.84 -16.13
C ILE A 185 11.15 -13.60 -16.52
N ALA A 186 10.53 -12.42 -16.50
CA ALA A 186 11.21 -11.16 -16.83
C ALA A 186 12.38 -10.85 -15.89
N LEU A 187 12.24 -11.10 -14.59
CA LEU A 187 13.33 -10.90 -13.63
C LEU A 187 14.45 -11.93 -13.82
N GLN A 188 14.11 -13.18 -14.11
CA GLN A 188 15.11 -14.22 -14.40
C GLN A 188 15.92 -13.91 -15.66
N THR A 189 15.25 -13.46 -16.73
CA THR A 189 15.95 -13.06 -17.96
C THR A 189 16.74 -11.77 -17.77
N PHE A 190 16.25 -10.83 -16.94
CA PHE A 190 16.99 -9.63 -16.61
C PHE A 190 18.26 -9.92 -15.79
N ILE A 191 18.19 -10.83 -14.82
CA ILE A 191 19.39 -11.26 -14.07
C ILE A 191 20.42 -11.90 -15.01
N LYS A 192 19.99 -12.77 -15.93
CA LYS A 192 20.88 -13.34 -16.94
C LYS A 192 21.52 -12.27 -17.81
N PHE A 193 20.71 -11.32 -18.29
CA PHE A 193 21.19 -10.16 -19.04
C PHE A 193 22.28 -9.42 -18.26
N LEU A 194 22.09 -9.13 -16.97
CA LEU A 194 23.11 -8.47 -16.14
C LEU A 194 24.38 -9.32 -15.93
N GLN A 195 24.24 -10.63 -15.79
CA GLN A 195 25.38 -11.55 -15.63
C GLN A 195 26.24 -11.61 -16.89
N ASP A 196 25.62 -11.56 -18.07
CA ASP A 196 26.33 -11.57 -19.34
C ASP A 196 27.20 -10.31 -19.52
N GLN A 197 26.89 -9.22 -18.81
CA GLN A 197 27.64 -7.96 -18.82
C GLN A 197 28.82 -7.93 -17.83
N GLN A 198 29.03 -9.00 -17.04
CA GLN A 198 30.14 -9.10 -16.09
C GLN A 198 31.42 -9.71 -16.69
N ASN A 199 31.43 -10.03 -17.99
CA ASN A 199 32.58 -10.57 -18.71
C ASN A 199 33.36 -9.50 -19.47
#